data_AF-A0A6V7TZM4-F1
#
_entry.id   AF-A0A6V7TZM4-F1
#
_cell.length_a   1.000
_cell.length_b   1.000
_cell.length_c   1.000
_cell.angle_alpha   90.00
_cell.angle_beta   90.00
_cell.angle_gamma   90.00
#
_symmetry.space_group_name_H-M   'P 1'
#
loop_
_entity.id
_entity.type
_entity.pdbx_description
1 polymer ?
#
loop_
_entity_poly.entity_id
_entity_poly.type
_entity_poly.pdbx_seq_one_letter_code
_entity_poly.pdbx_strand_id
1 'polypeptide(L)'
;MINKGNKKFLKISAECYEIAKLCDLIIEYIITSKDCSNIVPKIILLSYFPDFKLSERAEKVEIDDSDYPHVIYTKYQIANIYNPKVRFSFENVDIAASAIYYIDIRKMEE
;
A
#
# COMPACT_ATOMS: atom_id res chain seq x y z
N MET A 1 -7.19 26.26 -25.08
CA MET A 1 -8.13 25.75 -24.08
C MET A 1 -7.55 24.47 -23.49
N ILE A 2 -7.01 24.54 -22.26
CA ILE A 2 -6.44 23.39 -21.57
C ILE A 2 -7.62 22.63 -20.95
N ASN A 3 -7.91 21.43 -21.47
CA ASN A 3 -8.90 20.55 -20.88
C ASN A 3 -8.38 20.11 -19.50
N LYS A 4 -8.96 20.66 -18.43
CA LYS A 4 -8.94 20.11 -17.07
C LYS A 4 -9.72 18.80 -17.07
N GLY A 5 -9.17 17.77 -17.71
CA GLY A 5 -9.79 16.46 -17.84
C GLY A 5 -9.28 15.52 -16.76
N ASN A 6 -10.15 15.18 -15.82
CA ASN A 6 -10.19 13.93 -15.06
C ASN A 6 -8.86 13.14 -14.98
N LYS A 7 -8.01 13.44 -13.99
CA LYS A 7 -7.08 12.42 -13.46
C LYS A 7 -7.90 11.39 -12.67
N LYS A 8 -8.69 10.57 -13.37
CA LYS A 8 -9.23 9.33 -12.81
C LYS A 8 -8.01 8.45 -12.56
N PHE A 9 -7.54 8.48 -11.33
CA PHE A 9 -6.45 7.64 -10.85
C PHE A 9 -6.72 6.19 -11.22
N LEU A 10 -5.82 5.57 -12.00
CA LEU A 10 -5.88 4.16 -12.34
C LEU A 10 -5.88 3.37 -11.02
N LYS A 11 -6.95 2.65 -10.73
CA LYS A 11 -6.97 1.66 -9.65
C LYS A 11 -6.50 0.34 -10.27
N ILE A 12 -5.47 -0.27 -9.70
CA ILE A 12 -5.09 -1.65 -10.02
C ILE A 12 -5.67 -2.57 -8.96
N SER A 13 -6.22 -3.71 -9.39
CA SER A 13 -6.73 -4.77 -8.51
C SER A 13 -6.24 -6.12 -8.99
N ALA A 14 -5.61 -6.89 -8.11
CA ALA A 14 -5.04 -8.19 -8.41
C ALA A 14 -5.33 -9.18 -7.27
N GLU A 15 -5.65 -10.41 -7.64
CA GLU A 15 -5.68 -11.57 -6.74
C GLU A 15 -4.32 -12.27 -6.87
N CYS A 16 -3.60 -12.44 -5.77
CA CYS A 16 -2.23 -12.97 -5.80
C CYS A 16 -1.99 -13.97 -4.68
N TYR A 17 -1.52 -15.17 -5.04
CA TYR A 17 -1.11 -16.20 -4.08
C TYR A 17 0.25 -15.88 -3.41
N GLU A 18 1.07 -15.01 -4.01
CA GLU A 18 2.37 -14.58 -3.48
C GLU A 18 2.35 -13.09 -3.07
N ILE A 19 1.31 -12.69 -2.34
CA ILE A 19 1.07 -11.29 -1.99
C ILE A 19 2.27 -10.62 -1.30
N ALA A 20 2.96 -11.34 -0.42
CA ALA A 20 4.09 -10.81 0.32
C ALA A 20 5.22 -10.35 -0.62
N LYS A 21 5.55 -11.16 -1.63
CA LYS A 21 6.57 -10.80 -2.62
C LYS A 21 6.14 -9.61 -3.48
N LEU A 22 4.85 -9.55 -3.85
CA LEU A 22 4.32 -8.42 -4.60
C LEU A 22 4.38 -7.12 -3.78
N CYS A 23 4.05 -7.19 -2.48
CA CYS A 23 4.20 -6.07 -1.55
C CYS A 23 5.67 -5.62 -1.43
N ASP A 24 6.61 -6.56 -1.25
CA ASP A 24 8.04 -6.25 -1.19
C ASP A 24 8.51 -5.52 -2.45
N LEU A 25 8.11 -5.99 -3.64
CA LEU A 25 8.42 -5.35 -4.91
C LEU A 25 7.82 -3.95 -5.04
N ILE A 26 6.56 -3.77 -4.61
CA ILE A 26 5.90 -2.46 -4.64
C ILE A 26 6.59 -1.49 -3.67
N ILE A 27 6.94 -1.95 -2.47
CA ILE A 27 7.68 -1.18 -1.47
C ILE A 27 9.04 -0.77 -2.01
N GLU A 28 9.81 -1.71 -2.55
CA GLU A 28 11.13 -1.44 -3.13
C GLU A 28 11.04 -0.42 -4.26
N TYR A 29 10.06 -0.58 -5.17
CA TYR A 29 9.82 0.37 -6.25
C TYR A 29 9.44 1.77 -5.73
N ILE A 30 8.58 1.87 -4.74
CA ILE A 30 8.20 3.15 -4.11
C ILE A 30 9.41 3.81 -3.45
N ILE A 31 10.25 3.04 -2.75
CA ILE A 31 11.43 3.55 -2.05
C ILE A 31 12.47 4.07 -3.05
N THR A 32 12.74 3.32 -4.12
CA THR A 32 13.91 3.52 -4.98
C THR A 32 13.62 4.23 -6.30
N SER A 33 12.36 4.43 -6.68
CA SER A 33 12.05 5.14 -7.93
C SER A 33 12.53 6.60 -7.89
N LYS A 34 13.27 7.01 -8.90
CA LYS A 34 13.69 8.42 -9.08
C LYS A 34 12.60 9.26 -9.75
N ASP A 35 11.74 8.61 -10.53
CA ASP A 35 10.61 9.24 -11.20
C ASP A 35 9.30 8.77 -10.54
N CYS A 36 8.81 9.57 -9.62
CA CYS A 36 7.56 9.31 -8.90
C CYS A 36 6.31 9.83 -9.62
N SER A 37 6.44 10.40 -10.84
CA SER A 37 5.33 11.01 -11.57
C SER A 37 4.33 9.97 -12.10
N ASN A 38 4.83 8.77 -12.41
CA ASN A 38 4.07 7.66 -12.99
C ASN A 38 3.62 6.61 -11.96
N ILE A 39 3.99 6.77 -10.68
CA ILE A 39 3.54 5.82 -9.65
C ILE A 39 2.05 5.97 -9.47
N VAL A 40 1.34 4.86 -9.67
CA VAL A 40 -0.09 4.77 -9.51
C VAL A 40 -0.46 5.13 -8.07
N PRO A 41 -1.39 6.07 -7.85
CA PRO A 41 -1.64 6.58 -6.51
C PRO A 41 -2.55 5.71 -5.67
N LYS A 42 -3.17 4.66 -6.24
CA LYS A 42 -3.93 3.67 -5.49
C LYS A 42 -3.75 2.26 -6.05
N ILE A 43 -3.31 1.33 -5.20
CA ILE A 43 -3.21 -0.10 -5.49
C ILE A 43 -4.02 -0.84 -4.44
N ILE A 44 -4.90 -1.75 -4.89
CA ILE A 44 -5.64 -2.65 -3.99
C ILE A 44 -5.24 -4.08 -4.32
N LEU A 45 -4.75 -4.82 -3.34
CA LEU A 45 -4.37 -6.21 -3.52
C LEU A 45 -5.24 -7.09 -2.64
N LEU A 46 -5.90 -8.09 -3.22
CA LEU A 46 -6.74 -9.04 -2.47
C LEU A 46 -5.89 -10.19 -1.97
N SER A 47 -6.03 -10.54 -0.68
CA SER A 47 -5.32 -11.65 -0.05
C SER A 47 -6.15 -12.32 1.03
N TYR A 48 -5.93 -13.61 1.23
CA TYR A 48 -6.49 -14.37 2.34
C TYR A 48 -5.67 -14.19 3.64
N PHE A 49 -4.39 -13.80 3.52
CA PHE A 49 -3.47 -13.60 4.65
C PHE A 49 -2.45 -12.52 4.31
N PRO A 50 -2.57 -11.30 4.87
CA PRO A 50 -1.62 -10.22 4.59
C PRO A 50 -0.43 -10.27 5.56
N ASP A 51 0.31 -11.38 5.59
CA ASP A 51 1.60 -11.42 6.29
C ASP A 51 2.68 -10.90 5.34
N PHE A 52 3.04 -9.63 5.48
CA PHE A 52 4.23 -9.05 4.85
C PHE A 52 5.06 -8.31 5.90
N LYS A 53 6.37 -8.24 5.68
CA LYS A 53 7.29 -7.65 6.64
C LYS A 53 7.25 -6.12 6.54
N LEU A 54 7.26 -5.44 7.68
CA LEU A 54 7.45 -4.00 7.71
C LEU A 54 8.82 -3.65 7.13
N SER A 55 8.86 -2.60 6.30
CA SER A 55 10.11 -2.00 5.87
C SER A 55 10.84 -1.39 7.07
N GLU A 56 12.17 -1.46 7.11
CA GLU A 56 12.98 -0.73 8.10
C GLU A 56 12.74 0.80 8.07
N ARG A 57 12.16 1.29 6.96
CA ARG A 57 11.80 2.71 6.75
C ARG A 57 10.33 3.01 7.02
N ALA A 58 9.59 2.07 7.58
CA ALA A 58 8.20 2.29 7.93
C ALA A 58 8.08 3.36 9.03
N GLU A 59 7.28 4.39 8.76
CA GLU A 59 6.94 5.46 9.69
C GLU A 59 5.48 5.33 10.12
N LYS A 60 5.13 5.86 11.30
CA LYS A 60 3.74 5.91 11.82
C LYS A 60 3.03 4.55 11.75
N VAL A 61 3.70 3.52 12.26
CA VAL A 61 3.16 2.16 12.33
C VAL A 61 2.06 2.12 13.38
N GLU A 62 0.87 1.67 12.97
CA GLU A 62 -0.27 1.37 13.83
C GLU A 62 -0.49 -0.15 13.81
N ILE A 63 -0.43 -0.75 14.99
CA ILE A 63 -0.60 -2.17 15.26
C ILE A 63 -1.90 -2.33 16.03
N ASP A 64 -2.84 -3.10 15.48
CA ASP A 64 -4.04 -3.57 16.18
C ASP A 64 -3.80 -5.03 16.56
N ASP A 65 -3.78 -5.31 17.87
CA ASP A 65 -3.57 -6.64 18.46
C ASP A 65 -4.91 -7.23 18.94
N SER A 66 -6.01 -6.90 18.25
CA SER A 66 -7.31 -7.53 18.52
C SER A 66 -7.21 -9.05 18.30
N ASP A 67 -7.94 -9.83 19.12
CA ASP A 67 -7.83 -11.28 19.38
C ASP A 67 -7.84 -12.26 18.16
N TYR A 68 -7.74 -11.77 16.91
CA TYR A 68 -7.51 -12.58 15.74
C TYR A 68 -6.01 -12.86 15.54
N PRO A 69 -5.55 -14.11 15.68
CA PRO A 69 -4.12 -14.47 15.74
C PRO A 69 -3.31 -14.27 14.43
N HIS A 70 -3.87 -13.59 13.42
CA HIS A 70 -3.33 -13.58 12.06
C HIS A 70 -3.26 -12.19 11.39
N VAL A 71 -3.64 -11.10 12.08
CA VAL A 71 -3.57 -9.75 11.50
C VAL A 71 -2.84 -8.82 12.46
N ILE A 72 -1.50 -8.75 12.33
CA ILE A 72 -0.63 -8.05 13.28
C ILE A 72 -0.38 -6.57 12.86
N TYR A 73 -0.89 -6.13 11.71
CA TYR A 73 -0.61 -4.77 11.20
C TYR A 73 -1.85 -4.12 10.62
N THR A 74 -2.10 -2.87 10.99
CA THR A 74 -3.26 -2.12 10.49
C THR A 74 -2.83 -1.06 9.51
N LYS A 75 -1.72 -0.35 9.78
CA LYS A 75 -1.31 0.79 8.93
C LYS A 75 0.15 1.21 9.12
N TYR A 76 0.80 1.65 8.04
CA TYR A 76 2.10 2.35 8.12
C TYR A 76 2.33 3.25 6.91
N GLN A 77 3.37 4.07 6.96
CA GLN A 77 3.78 4.97 5.88
C GLN A 77 5.21 4.67 5.41
N ILE A 78 5.48 4.87 4.13
CA ILE A 78 6.82 4.82 3.55
C ILE A 78 7.05 6.08 2.71
N ALA A 79 8.22 6.70 2.87
CA ALA A 79 8.68 7.81 2.06
C ALA A 79 9.69 7.34 1.01
N ASN A 80 9.64 7.94 -0.18
CA ASN A 80 10.66 7.74 -1.21
C ASN A 80 12.00 8.38 -0.78
N ILE A 81 13.12 7.72 -1.08
CA ILE A 81 14.45 8.14 -0.61
C ILE A 81 15.01 9.34 -1.37
N TYR A 82 14.60 9.51 -2.62
CA TYR A 82 15.03 10.60 -3.50
C TYR A 82 14.08 11.80 -3.44
N ASN A 83 12.83 11.59 -3.01
CA ASN A 83 11.82 12.63 -2.85
C ASN A 83 10.91 12.36 -1.63
N PRO A 84 11.32 12.81 -0.42
CA PRO A 84 10.58 12.54 0.82
C PRO A 84 9.15 13.09 0.88
N LYS A 85 8.80 14.02 -0.03
CA LYS A 85 7.45 14.54 -0.22
C LYS A 85 6.49 13.50 -0.79
N VAL A 86 7.03 12.54 -1.54
CA VAL A 86 6.27 11.42 -2.06
C VAL A 86 6.20 10.34 -0.99
N ARG A 87 5.01 10.23 -0.38
CA ARG A 87 4.72 9.27 0.69
C ARG A 87 3.58 8.35 0.29
N PHE A 88 3.62 7.14 0.81
CA PHE A 88 2.56 6.15 0.61
C PHE A 88 2.10 5.60 1.96
N SER A 89 0.79 5.48 2.15
CA SER A 89 0.19 4.74 3.25
C SER A 89 -0.15 3.33 2.78
N PHE A 90 0.18 2.36 3.61
CA PHE A 90 -0.23 0.97 3.47
C PHE A 90 -1.19 0.65 4.60
N GLU A 91 -2.31 0.01 4.28
CA GLU A 91 -3.35 -0.33 5.25
C GLU A 91 -3.90 -1.72 4.93
N ASN A 92 -3.99 -2.57 5.96
CA ASN A 92 -4.72 -3.83 5.87
C ASN A 92 -6.18 -3.56 6.21
N VAL A 93 -7.08 -3.87 5.28
CA VAL A 93 -8.50 -3.67 5.48
C VAL A 93 -9.22 -5.01 5.48
N ASP A 94 -9.92 -5.28 6.58
CA ASP A 94 -10.81 -6.43 6.74
C ASP A 94 -12.12 -6.17 5.99
N ILE A 95 -12.55 -7.16 5.19
CA ILE A 95 -13.89 -7.20 4.65
C ILE A 95 -14.74 -8.02 5.61
N ALA A 96 -15.36 -7.33 6.57
CA ALA A 96 -16.28 -7.94 7.53
C ALA A 96 -17.27 -8.87 6.81
N ALA A 97 -17.25 -10.15 7.20
CA ALA A 97 -17.98 -11.32 6.66
C ALA A 97 -17.23 -12.25 5.70
N SER A 98 -15.96 -12.00 5.37
CA SER A 98 -15.13 -12.93 4.61
C SER A 98 -13.72 -12.99 5.19
N ALA A 99 -13.07 -14.16 5.18
CA ALA A 99 -11.63 -14.30 5.49
C ALA A 99 -10.75 -13.68 4.37
N ILE A 100 -11.22 -12.59 3.75
CA ILE A 100 -10.60 -11.89 2.64
C ILE A 100 -10.20 -10.52 3.17
N TYR A 101 -8.91 -10.28 3.12
CA TYR A 101 -8.29 -9.00 3.42
C TYR A 101 -7.92 -8.32 2.10
N TYR A 102 -7.79 -7.01 2.13
CA TYR A 102 -7.06 -6.32 1.08
C TYR A 102 -6.03 -5.36 1.64
N ILE A 103 -4.95 -5.21 0.89
CA ILE A 103 -3.91 -4.24 1.15
C ILE A 103 -4.23 -3.02 0.30
N ASP A 104 -4.52 -1.90 0.96
CA ASP A 104 -4.73 -0.62 0.32
C ASP A 104 -3.44 0.20 0.40
N ILE A 105 -2.85 0.48 -0.77
CA ILE A 105 -1.63 1.28 -0.90
C ILE A 105 -2.04 2.59 -1.55
N ARG A 106 -1.89 3.71 -0.84
CA ARG A 106 -2.29 5.04 -1.33
C ARG A 106 -1.14 6.02 -1.29
N LYS A 107 -0.95 6.75 -2.38
CA LYS A 107 -0.09 7.94 -2.38
C LYS A 107 -0.75 9.01 -1.52
N MET A 108 0.01 9.61 -0.62
CA MET A 108 -0.45 10.71 0.20
C MET A 108 -0.35 12.02 -0.59
N GLU A 109 -1.38 12.83 -0.56
CA GLU A 109 -1.35 14.21 -1.05
C GLU A 109 -0.76 15.11 0.07
N GLU A 110 0.13 16.03 -0.30
CA GLU A 110 0.68 17.06 0.63
C GLU A 110 -0.38 18.10 0.99
#